data_AF-A0A438HSU9-F1
#
_entry.id   AF-A0A438HSU9-F1
#
_cell.length_a   1.000
_cell.length_b   1.000
_cell.length_c   1.000
_cell.angle_alpha   90.00
_cell.angle_beta   90.00
_cell.angle_gamma   90.00
#
_symmetry.space_group_name_H-M   'P 1'
#
loop_
_entity.id
_entity.type
_entity.pdbx_description
1 polymer ?
#
loop_
_entity_poly.entity_id
_entity_poly.type
_entity_poly.pdbx_seq_one_letter_code
_entity_poly.pdbx_strand_id
1 'polypeptide(L)'
;MVETSRDWSEKLPFALWAYRTSFRTSTGATPYSLVYEWAQARFDQLNLLDERRLRAADHVQAYQRKMARAFKKRVKPRPLQKGT
;
A
#
# COMPACT_ATOMS: atom_id res chain seq x y z
N MET A 1 -37.15 6.48 33.78
CA MET A 1 -36.01 5.58 33.52
C MET A 1 -34.84 6.47 33.16
N VAL A 2 -33.81 6.55 34.00
CA VAL A 2 -32.65 7.45 33.79
C VAL A 2 -31.63 6.69 32.94
N GLU A 3 -31.33 7.20 31.75
CA GLU A 3 -30.26 6.66 30.90
C GLU A 3 -28.93 6.81 31.63
N THR A 4 -28.25 5.69 31.86
CA THR A 4 -26.95 5.67 32.52
C THR A 4 -25.83 5.81 31.48
N SER A 5 -24.65 6.25 31.91
CA SER A 5 -23.46 6.37 31.04
C SER A 5 -23.13 5.06 30.29
N ARG A 6 -23.46 3.91 30.90
CA ARG A 6 -23.27 2.60 30.30
C ARG A 6 -24.18 2.39 29.08
N ASP A 7 -25.42 2.86 29.14
CA ASP A 7 -26.40 2.74 28.05
C ASP A 7 -25.99 3.58 26.82
N TRP A 8 -25.29 4.70 27.03
CA TRP A 8 -24.73 5.51 25.94
C TRP A 8 -23.64 4.78 25.17
N SER A 9 -22.78 4.02 25.86
CA SER A 9 -21.73 3.25 25.20
C SER A 9 -22.29 2.18 24.25
N GLU A 10 -23.45 1.61 24.57
CA GLU A 10 -24.14 0.62 23.72
C GLU A 10 -24.80 1.25 22.50
N LYS A 11 -25.29 2.49 22.63
CA LYS A 11 -25.95 3.24 21.53
C LYS A 11 -24.97 3.95 20.60
N LEU A 12 -23.77 4.24 21.09
CA LEU A 12 -22.75 5.01 20.38
C LEU A 12 -22.41 4.44 18.99
N PRO A 13 -22.19 3.12 18.80
CA PRO A 13 -21.93 2.57 17.46
C PRO A 13 -23.08 2.82 16.47
N PHE A 14 -24.32 2.73 16.93
CA PHE A 14 -25.50 2.97 16.09
C PHE A 14 -25.63 4.44 15.70
N ALA A 15 -25.43 5.35 16.67
CA ALA A 15 -25.45 6.79 16.41
C ALA A 15 -24.34 7.20 15.42
N LEU A 16 -23.13 6.65 15.58
CA LEU A 16 -22.02 6.84 14.65
C LEU A 16 -22.32 6.27 13.27
N TRP A 17 -22.91 5.08 13.19
CA TRP A 17 -23.29 4.47 11.92
C TRP A 17 -24.32 5.31 11.17
N ALA A 18 -25.37 5.76 11.88
CA ALA A 18 -26.38 6.66 11.34
C ALA A 18 -25.74 7.96 10.86
N TYR A 19 -24.84 8.57 11.65
CA TYR A 19 -24.12 9.78 11.24
C TYR A 19 -23.30 9.56 9.96
N ARG A 20 -22.56 8.46 9.87
CA ARG A 20 -21.66 8.14 8.75
C ARG A 20 -22.42 7.88 7.44
N THR A 21 -23.59 7.28 7.52
CA THR A 21 -24.38 6.84 6.35
C THR A 21 -25.50 7.79 5.98
N SER A 22 -25.87 8.74 6.86
CA SER A 22 -26.86 9.77 6.54
C SER A 22 -26.31 10.78 5.54
N PHE A 23 -27.14 11.16 4.56
CA PHE A 23 -26.81 12.17 3.58
C PHE A 23 -26.66 13.55 4.24
N ARG A 24 -25.60 14.27 3.89
CA ARG A 24 -25.36 15.64 4.38
C ARG A 24 -25.54 16.63 3.24
N THR A 25 -26.57 17.45 3.30
CA THR A 25 -26.85 18.51 2.31
C THR A 25 -25.70 19.51 2.18
N SER A 26 -24.97 19.78 3.27
CA SER A 26 -23.79 20.66 3.26
C SER A 26 -22.65 20.15 2.38
N THR A 27 -22.51 18.82 2.26
CA THR A 27 -21.40 18.17 1.56
C THR A 27 -21.86 17.44 0.30
N GLY A 28 -23.17 17.33 0.08
CA GLY A 28 -23.75 16.63 -1.07
C GLY A 28 -23.52 15.12 -1.09
N ALA A 29 -23.03 14.54 0.00
CA ALA A 29 -22.65 13.13 0.09
C ALA A 29 -22.78 12.61 1.52
N THR A 30 -22.63 11.29 1.68
CA THR A 30 -22.53 10.69 3.01
C THR A 30 -21.10 10.89 3.55
N PRO A 31 -20.92 11.16 4.86
CA PRO A 31 -19.58 11.25 5.44
C PRO A 31 -18.73 10.00 5.19
N TYR A 32 -19.34 8.81 5.15
CA TYR A 32 -18.66 7.55 4.85
C TYR A 32 -18.12 7.50 3.41
N SER A 33 -18.96 7.81 2.42
CA SER A 33 -18.56 7.74 1.00
C SER A 33 -17.40 8.67 0.69
N LEU A 34 -17.39 9.89 1.26
CA LEU A 34 -16.28 10.83 1.07
C LEU A 34 -14.93 10.29 1.56
N VAL A 35 -14.91 9.72 2.76
CA VAL A 35 -13.68 9.13 3.34
C VAL A 35 -13.26 7.91 2.53
N TYR A 36 -14.21 7.08 2.13
CA TYR A 36 -13.94 5.87 1.38
C TYR A 36 -13.38 6.17 0.00
N GLU A 37 -14.00 7.09 -0.76
CA GLU A 37 -13.54 7.50 -2.08
C GLU A 37 -12.15 8.15 -2.03
N TRP A 38 -11.90 9.01 -1.04
CA TRP A 38 -10.58 9.60 -0.83
C TRP A 38 -9.52 8.53 -0.51
N ALA A 39 -9.84 7.58 0.36
CA ALA A 39 -8.93 6.50 0.71
C ALA A 39 -8.64 5.59 -0.50
N GLN A 40 -9.68 5.29 -1.30
CA GLN A 40 -9.57 4.53 -2.53
C GLN A 40 -8.66 5.24 -3.55
N ALA A 41 -8.91 6.52 -3.82
CA ALA A 41 -8.08 7.30 -4.74
C ALA A 41 -6.61 7.34 -4.29
N ARG A 42 -6.36 7.48 -2.99
CA ARG A 42 -5.01 7.44 -2.44
C ARG A 42 -4.35 6.06 -2.59
N PHE A 43 -5.12 4.99 -2.40
CA PHE A 43 -4.65 3.63 -2.61
C PHE A 43 -4.25 3.38 -4.07
N ASP A 44 -5.09 3.80 -5.02
CA ASP A 44 -4.84 3.64 -6.46
C ASP A 44 -3.57 4.39 -6.89
N GLN A 45 -3.33 5.58 -6.33
CA GLN A 45 -2.10 6.34 -6.54
C GLN A 45 -0.86 5.59 -6.03
N LEU A 46 -0.93 4.99 -4.84
CA LEU A 46 0.17 4.20 -4.28
C LEU A 46 0.45 2.97 -5.15
N ASN A 47 -0.61 2.27 -5.57
CA ASN A 47 -0.46 1.09 -6.42
C ASN A 47 0.25 1.44 -7.74
N LEU A 48 -0.12 2.56 -8.38
CA LEU A 48 0.55 3.03 -9.59
C LEU A 48 2.04 3.32 -9.37
N LEU A 49 2.41 3.90 -8.23
CA LEU A 49 3.80 4.18 -7.88
C LEU A 49 4.59 2.89 -7.66
N ASP A 50 3.99 1.92 -6.96
CA ASP A 50 4.64 0.64 -6.68
C ASP A 50 4.82 -0.19 -7.96
N GLU A 51 3.86 -0.16 -8.88
CA GLU A 51 4.04 -0.75 -10.21
C GLU A 51 5.20 -0.11 -10.99
N ARG A 52 5.33 1.23 -10.94
CA ARG A 52 6.46 1.92 -11.59
C ARG A 52 7.79 1.53 -10.95
N ARG A 53 7.83 1.40 -9.62
CA ARG A 53 9.01 0.94 -8.88
C ARG A 53 9.38 -0.50 -9.24
N LEU A 54 8.39 -1.39 -9.39
CA LEU A 54 8.60 -2.77 -9.79
C LEU A 54 9.21 -2.85 -11.20
N ARG A 55 8.66 -2.11 -12.17
CA ARG A 55 9.22 -2.05 -13.53
C ARG A 55 10.65 -1.52 -13.55
N ALA A 56 10.96 -0.52 -12.73
CA ALA A 56 12.32 -0.01 -12.60
C ALA A 56 13.27 -1.07 -11.99
N ALA A 57 12.82 -1.79 -10.96
CA ALA A 57 13.60 -2.88 -10.36
C ALA A 57 13.87 -4.00 -11.37
N ASP A 58 12.87 -4.41 -12.16
CA ASP A 58 13.04 -5.41 -13.22
C ASP A 58 14.08 -4.98 -14.26
N HIS A 59 14.07 -3.70 -14.65
CA HIS A 59 15.06 -3.16 -15.57
C HIS A 59 16.48 -3.22 -15.00
N VAL A 60 16.65 -2.82 -13.73
CA VAL A 60 17.95 -2.90 -13.04
C VAL A 60 18.41 -4.35 -12.93
N GLN A 61 17.52 -5.27 -12.57
CA GLN A 61 17.82 -6.71 -12.50
C GLN A 61 18.26 -7.25 -13.87
N ALA A 62 17.58 -6.85 -14.94
CA ALA A 62 17.97 -7.24 -16.30
C ALA A 62 19.38 -6.73 -16.65
N TYR A 63 19.71 -5.49 -16.32
CA TYR A 63 21.04 -4.94 -16.51
C TYR A 63 22.10 -5.71 -15.71
N GLN A 64 21.86 -5.94 -14.41
CA GLN A 64 22.76 -6.70 -13.54
C GLN A 64 23.00 -8.12 -14.07
N ARG A 65 21.95 -8.81 -14.51
CA ARG A 65 22.06 -10.15 -15.14
C ARG A 65 22.93 -10.11 -16.40
N LYS A 66 22.80 -9.09 -17.25
CA LYS A 66 23.65 -8.93 -18.45
C LYS A 66 25.11 -8.74 -18.06
N MET A 67 25.39 -7.86 -17.09
CA MET A 67 26.75 -7.60 -16.61
C MET A 67 27.38 -8.86 -15.99
N ALA A 68 26.64 -9.59 -15.14
CA ALA A 68 27.10 -10.83 -14.53
C ALA A 68 27.45 -11.90 -15.59
N ARG A 69 26.62 -12.04 -16.63
CA ARG A 69 26.90 -12.95 -17.76
C ARG A 69 28.15 -12.54 -18.53
N ALA A 70 28.30 -11.25 -18.83
CA ALA A 70 29.47 -10.72 -19.53
C ALA A 70 30.76 -10.97 -18.73
N PHE A 71 30.73 -10.74 -17.42
CA PHE A 71 31.86 -11.02 -16.52
C PHE A 71 32.22 -12.50 -16.50
N LYS A 72 31.24 -13.38 -16.25
CA LYS A 72 31.44 -14.84 -16.22
C LYS A 72 32.00 -15.39 -17.54
N LYS A 73 31.62 -14.81 -18.68
CA LYS A 73 32.16 -15.19 -19.99
C LYS A 73 33.64 -14.81 -20.15
N ARG A 74 34.05 -13.67 -19.60
CA ARG A 74 35.40 -13.11 -19.76
C ARG A 74 36.38 -13.60 -18.70
N VAL A 75 35.91 -13.93 -17.50
CA VAL A 75 36.74 -14.37 -16.38
C VAL A 75 36.71 -15.88 -16.26
N LYS A 76 37.83 -16.54 -16.59
CA LYS A 76 38.01 -17.98 -16.33
C LYS A 76 38.43 -18.19 -14.88
N PRO A 77 37.82 -19.14 -14.14
CA PRO A 77 38.25 -19.47 -12.78
C PRO A 77 39.67 -20.06 -12.85
N ARG A 78 40.61 -19.41 -12.15
CA ARG A 78 41.98 -19.90 -12.01
C ARG A 78 42.03 -20.72 -10.71
N PRO A 79 42.42 -22.01 -10.72
CA PRO A 79 42.59 -22.77 -9.50
C PRO A 79 43.75 -22.17 -8.72
N LEU A 80 43.44 -21.56 -7.58
CA LEU A 80 44.43 -21.07 -6.63
C LEU A 80 44.79 -22.24 -5.73
N GLN A 81 46.04 -22.69 -5.78
CA GLN A 81 46.54 -23.65 -4.80
C GLN A 81 46.75 -22.93 -3.47
N LYS A 82 46.23 -23.52 -2.38
CA LYS A 82 46.46 -23.04 -1.02
C LYS A 82 47.97 -23.19 -0.74
N GLY A 83 48.65 -22.08 -0.46
CA GLY A 83 50.05 -22.12 -0.06
C GLY A 83 50.21 -22.98 1.19
N THR A 84 51.05 -24.01 1.07
CA THR A 84 51.62 -24.77 2.19
C THR A 84 52.49 -23.89 3.06
#